data_AF-A0A2R6N104-F1
#
_entry.id   AF-A0A2R6N104-F1
#
_cell.length_a   1.000
_cell.length_b   1.000
_cell.length_c   1.000
_cell.angle_alpha   90.00
_cell.angle_beta   90.00
_cell.angle_gamma   90.00
#
_symmetry.space_group_name_H-M   'P 1'
#
loop_
_entity.id
_entity.type
_entity.pdbx_description
1 polymer ?
#
loop_
_entity_poly.entity_id
_entity_poly.type
_entity_poly.pdbx_seq_one_letter_code
_entity_poly.pdbx_strand_id
1 'polypeptide(L)'
;MEYVYAALVLHEAGKDVSEDNVTAVLEAADVEVDDARVKSLVAAMEDVDVDEALSEAAVAAPAGGSGGGTAAAPADDSTDEADEE
;
A
#
# COMPACT_ATOMS: atom_id res chain seq x y z
N MET A 1 -14.62 2.50 5.83
CA MET A 1 -13.16 2.25 5.73
C MET A 1 -12.81 0.76 5.85
N GLU A 2 -13.65 -0.04 6.49
CA GLU A 2 -13.58 -1.49 6.67
C GLU A 2 -13.21 -2.30 5.41
N TYR A 3 -13.78 -1.97 4.25
CA TYR A 3 -13.50 -2.63 2.97
C TYR A 3 -12.03 -2.53 2.54
N VAL A 4 -11.43 -1.34 2.70
CA VAL A 4 -10.01 -1.12 2.36
C VAL A 4 -9.12 -1.90 3.32
N TYR A 5 -9.44 -1.93 4.61
CA TYR A 5 -8.69 -2.72 5.57
C TYR A 5 -8.83 -4.23 5.31
N ALA A 6 -10.00 -4.71 4.93
CA ALA A 6 -10.20 -6.11 4.54
C ALA A 6 -9.32 -6.47 3.33
N ALA A 7 -9.29 -5.61 2.30
CA ALA A 7 -8.41 -5.81 1.14
C ALA A 7 -6.93 -5.82 1.52
N LEU A 8 -6.47 -4.88 2.37
CA LEU A 8 -5.07 -4.85 2.83
C LEU A 8 -4.70 -6.09 3.65
N VAL A 9 -5.60 -6.58 4.50
CA VAL A 9 -5.37 -7.82 5.26
C VAL A 9 -5.25 -9.03 4.33
N LEU A 10 -6.08 -9.10 3.30
CA LEU A 10 -6.02 -10.16 2.30
C LEU A 10 -4.70 -10.09 1.50
N HIS A 11 -4.30 -8.90 1.06
CA HIS A 11 -3.02 -8.66 0.37
C HIS A 11 -1.83 -9.11 1.21
N GLU A 12 -1.72 -8.63 2.45
CA GLU A 12 -0.64 -9.00 3.37
C GLU A 12 -0.61 -10.52 3.66
N ALA A 13 -1.78 -11.17 3.64
CA ALA A 13 -1.91 -12.62 3.80
C ALA A 13 -1.64 -13.41 2.50
N GLY A 14 -1.30 -12.75 1.40
CA GLY A 14 -1.09 -13.36 0.08
C GLY A 14 -2.34 -14.00 -0.51
N LYS A 15 -3.53 -13.51 -0.13
CA LYS A 15 -4.82 -13.98 -0.62
C LYS A 15 -5.39 -13.00 -1.64
N ASP A 16 -6.11 -13.55 -2.62
CA ASP A 16 -6.78 -12.75 -3.64
C ASP A 16 -7.85 -11.81 -3.02
N VAL A 17 -7.89 -10.57 -3.49
CA VAL A 17 -8.94 -9.61 -3.14
C VAL A 17 -10.16 -9.88 -4.02
N SER A 18 -10.96 -10.88 -3.66
CA SER A 18 -12.19 -11.28 -4.35
C SER A 18 -13.45 -10.95 -3.56
N GLU A 19 -14.63 -10.98 -4.21
CA GLU A 19 -15.92 -10.73 -3.54
C GLU A 19 -16.14 -11.69 -2.36
N ASP A 20 -15.81 -12.98 -2.54
CA ASP A 20 -15.95 -14.02 -1.52
C ASP A 20 -15.02 -13.76 -0.33
N ASN A 21 -13.75 -13.45 -0.59
CA ASN A 21 -12.75 -13.26 0.46
C ASN A 21 -13.01 -11.98 1.26
N VAL A 22 -13.38 -10.88 0.61
CA VAL A 22 -13.70 -9.61 1.28
C VAL A 22 -14.95 -9.76 2.14
N THR A 23 -16.00 -10.39 1.61
CA THR A 23 -17.23 -10.68 2.36
C THR A 23 -16.93 -11.52 3.59
N ALA A 24 -16.18 -12.61 3.44
CA ALA A 24 -15.83 -13.50 4.55
C ALA A 24 -15.07 -12.78 5.68
N VAL A 25 -14.16 -11.85 5.34
CA VAL A 25 -13.41 -11.07 6.34
C VAL A 25 -14.33 -10.10 7.08
N LEU A 26 -15.23 -9.42 6.36
CA LEU A 26 -16.18 -8.47 6.96
C LEU A 26 -17.21 -9.18 7.85
N GLU A 27 -17.76 -10.30 7.40
CA GLU A 27 -18.69 -11.13 8.19
C GLU A 27 -18.01 -11.69 9.45
N ALA A 28 -16.75 -12.12 9.36
CA ALA A 28 -15.99 -12.58 10.52
C ALA A 28 -15.77 -11.46 11.57
N ALA A 29 -15.87 -10.20 11.16
CA ALA A 29 -15.82 -9.02 12.03
C ALA A 29 -17.21 -8.53 12.47
N ASP A 30 -18.28 -9.30 12.20
CA ASP A 30 -19.69 -8.96 12.49
C ASP A 30 -20.14 -7.65 11.79
N VAL A 31 -19.59 -7.38 10.60
CA VAL A 31 -19.92 -6.19 9.80
C VAL A 31 -21.00 -6.55 8.76
N GLU A 32 -22.01 -5.69 8.64
CA GLU A 32 -23.02 -5.81 7.57
C GLU A 32 -22.39 -5.47 6.21
N VAL A 33 -22.45 -6.42 5.28
CA VAL A 33 -21.81 -6.33 3.96
C VAL A 33 -22.76 -5.71 2.93
N ASP A 34 -22.25 -4.76 2.17
CA ASP A 34 -22.90 -4.17 1.00
C ASP A 34 -22.23 -4.69 -0.28
N ASP A 35 -22.92 -5.57 -0.99
CA ASP A 35 -22.44 -6.20 -2.22
C ASP A 35 -21.99 -5.20 -3.28
N ALA A 36 -22.65 -4.04 -3.40
CA ALA A 36 -22.28 -3.04 -4.39
C ALA A 36 -20.93 -2.42 -4.06
N ARG A 37 -20.66 -2.22 -2.76
CA ARG A 37 -19.36 -1.71 -2.28
C ARG A 37 -18.26 -2.74 -2.45
N VAL A 38 -18.52 -4.03 -2.16
CA VAL A 38 -17.55 -5.12 -2.42
C VAL A 38 -17.18 -5.16 -3.90
N LYS A 39 -18.16 -5.18 -4.80
CA LYS A 39 -17.93 -5.19 -6.25
C LYS A 39 -17.15 -3.99 -6.72
N SER A 40 -17.49 -2.79 -6.23
CA SER A 40 -16.77 -1.57 -6.58
C SER A 40 -15.31 -1.61 -6.14
N LEU A 41 -15.03 -2.21 -4.97
CA LEU A 41 -13.68 -2.36 -4.46
C LEU A 41 -12.87 -3.33 -5.32
N VAL A 42 -13.43 -4.53 -5.58
CA VAL A 42 -12.76 -5.56 -6.38
C VAL A 42 -12.45 -5.02 -7.77
N ALA A 43 -13.43 -4.41 -8.44
CA ALA A 43 -13.22 -3.79 -9.75
C ALA A 43 -12.16 -2.67 -9.73
N ALA A 44 -12.12 -1.87 -8.67
CA ALA A 44 -11.09 -0.83 -8.51
C ALA A 44 -9.69 -1.41 -8.25
N MET A 45 -9.57 -2.68 -7.84
CA MET A 45 -8.29 -3.33 -7.53
C MET A 45 -7.79 -4.20 -8.69
N GLU A 46 -8.59 -4.47 -9.73
CA GLU A 46 -8.21 -5.33 -10.88
C GLU A 46 -6.95 -4.85 -11.60
N ASP A 47 -6.74 -3.53 -11.68
CA ASP A 47 -5.61 -2.89 -12.35
C ASP A 47 -4.61 -2.24 -11.37
N VAL A 48 -4.69 -2.55 -10.07
CA VAL A 48 -3.85 -1.91 -9.03
C VAL A 48 -2.80 -2.88 -8.51
N ASP A 49 -1.53 -2.48 -8.63
CA ASP A 49 -0.42 -3.11 -7.89
C ASP A 49 -0.36 -2.49 -6.48
N VAL A 50 -0.73 -3.27 -5.48
CA VAL A 50 -0.80 -2.80 -4.08
C VAL A 50 0.60 -2.58 -3.51
N ASP A 51 1.62 -3.34 -3.92
CA ASP A 51 2.98 -3.19 -3.42
C ASP A 51 3.62 -1.91 -3.96
N GLU A 52 3.39 -1.61 -5.24
CA GLU A 52 3.80 -0.34 -5.86
C GLU A 52 3.08 0.84 -5.19
N ALA A 53 1.76 0.77 -5.03
CA ALA A 53 0.98 1.83 -4.40
C ALA A 53 1.41 2.10 -2.94
N LEU A 54 1.73 1.05 -2.17
CA LEU A 54 2.25 1.19 -0.80
C LEU A 54 3.65 1.81 -0.79
N SER A 55 4.50 1.42 -1.73
CA SER A 55 5.85 1.97 -1.87
C SER A 55 5.82 3.46 -2.22
N GLU A 56 5.00 3.85 -3.18
CA GLU A 56 4.79 5.26 -3.54
C GLU A 56 4.23 6.06 -2.35
N ALA A 57 3.26 5.50 -1.62
CA ALA A 57 2.71 6.14 -0.43
C ALA A 57 3.77 6.36 0.67
N ALA A 58 4.70 5.40 0.84
CA ALA A 58 5.80 5.52 1.79
C ALA A 58 6.81 6.62 1.39
N VAL A 59 7.07 6.79 0.09
CA VAL A 59 7.98 7.83 -0.43
C VAL A 59 7.32 9.22 -0.43
N ALA A 60 6.01 9.29 -0.68
CA ALA A 60 5.25 10.54 -0.69
C ALA A 60 4.94 11.07 0.71
N ALA A 61 5.10 10.26 1.76
CA ALA A 61 4.99 10.73 3.13
C ALA A 61 6.06 11.81 3.38
N PRO A 62 5.69 13.07 3.72
CA PRO A 62 6.68 14.08 4.03
C PRO A 62 7.53 13.55 5.19
N ALA A 63 8.85 13.69 5.08
CA ALA A 63 9.80 13.35 6.12
C ALA A 63 9.57 14.25 7.36
N GLY A 64 8.46 14.04 8.06
CA GLY A 64 8.18 14.61 9.37
C GLY A 64 9.02 13.84 10.38
N GLY A 65 10.22 14.35 10.63
CA GLY A 65 11.20 13.72 11.51
C GLY A 65 10.63 13.40 12.89
N SER A 66 10.90 12.17 13.35
CA SER A 66 11.06 11.90 14.78
C SER A 66 12.55 11.68 15.03
N GLY A 67 13.12 12.51 15.88
CA GLY A 67 14.52 12.40 16.29
C GLY A 67 14.72 11.17 17.17
N GLY A 68 15.89 10.55 17.01
CA GLY A 68 16.48 9.64 18.00
C GLY A 68 17.01 8.32 17.46
N GLY A 69 18.30 8.30 17.10
CA GLY A 69 19.13 7.10 17.29
C GLY A 69 19.64 6.37 16.05
N THR A 70 20.87 6.74 15.65
CA THR A 70 21.94 5.87 15.13
C THR A 70 21.84 5.29 13.71
N ALA A 71 22.40 6.08 12.79
CA ALA A 71 23.49 5.75 11.86
C ALA A 71 23.38 4.54 10.91
N ALA A 72 23.25 4.86 9.62
CA ALA A 72 24.29 4.56 8.64
C ALA A 72 24.38 5.72 7.63
N ALA A 73 25.51 6.42 7.62
CA ALA A 73 25.87 7.45 6.65
C ALA A 73 26.90 6.85 5.64
N PRO A 74 27.43 7.60 4.67
CA PRO A 74 27.07 7.52 3.24
C PRO A 74 28.22 6.99 2.36
N ALA A 75 27.93 6.67 1.10
CA ALA A 75 28.88 6.61 -0.02
C ALA A 75 28.05 6.96 -1.27
N ASP A 76 28.13 8.15 -1.87
CA ASP A 76 29.25 8.69 -2.67
C ASP A 76 29.87 7.65 -3.60
N ASP A 77 29.45 7.68 -4.87
CA ASP A 77 30.40 7.66 -5.97
C ASP A 77 30.03 8.82 -6.90
N SER A 78 30.90 9.82 -6.86
CA SER A 78 31.00 10.99 -7.74
C SER A 78 31.35 10.61 -9.18
N THR A 79 31.60 11.65 -10.01
CA THR A 79 32.26 11.63 -11.34
C THR A 79 31.27 11.56 -12.51
N ASP A 80 31.17 12.47 -13.48
CA ASP A 80 31.89 13.66 -13.99
C ASP A 80 31.02 14.13 -15.18
N GLU A 81 30.99 15.32 -15.76
CA GLU A 81 31.58 16.64 -15.56
C GLU A 81 30.58 17.60 -16.22
N ALA A 82 30.50 18.81 -15.69
CA ALA A 82 30.14 19.96 -16.49
C ALA A 82 31.38 20.36 -17.30
N ASP A 83 31.29 20.35 -18.63
CA ASP A 83 32.20 21.11 -19.48
C ASP A 83 31.35 21.98 -20.42
N GLU A 84 31.56 23.28 -20.29
CA GLU A 84 31.00 24.35 -21.10
C GLU A 84 31.56 24.29 -22.53
N GLU A 85 30.69 24.36 -23.54
CA GLU A 85 30.83 25.25 -24.71
C GLU A 85 29.45 25.62 -25.28
#